data_AF-A0A914JHV9-F1
#
_entry.id   AF-A0A914JHV9-F1
#
_cell.length_a   1.000
_cell.length_b   1.000
_cell.length_c   1.000
_cell.angle_alpha   90.00
_cell.angle_beta   90.00
_cell.angle_gamma   90.00
#
_symmetry.space_group_name_H-M   'P 1'
#
loop_
_entity.id
_entity.type
_entity.pdbx_description
1 polymer ?
#
loop_
_entity_poly.entity_id
_entity_poly.type
_entity_poly.pdbx_seq_one_letter_code
_entity_poly.pdbx_strand_id
1 'polypeptide(L)'
;MAEGRPSKVAPPRQSSNPLNRLKMRYQKMDAYSRHKQLINNYCLYYPGSAADKFKRDESKDKNDYDIIRENHKFLWSAEDMSEAEKSWDLRLAKKYYDKLFKEYCIADLSQYEKNRIAMRWRTEIEVKNGK
;
A
#
# COMPACT_ATOMS: atom_id res chain seq x y z
N MET A 1 32.80 -36.95 77.91
CA MET A 1 31.52 -36.32 77.52
C MET A 1 31.71 -35.69 76.17
N ALA A 2 31.05 -36.22 75.15
CA ALA A 2 31.18 -35.78 73.76
C ALA A 2 30.00 -34.86 73.43
N GLU A 3 30.25 -33.58 73.18
CA GLU A 3 29.24 -32.65 72.69
C GLU A 3 29.46 -32.42 71.20
N GLY A 4 28.49 -32.87 70.39
CA GLY A 4 28.53 -32.79 68.94
C GLY A 4 28.28 -31.37 68.43
N ARG A 5 29.04 -30.95 67.41
CA ARG A 5 28.78 -29.71 66.66
C ARG A 5 27.43 -29.78 65.94
N PRO A 6 26.58 -28.75 66.00
CA PRO A 6 25.38 -28.70 65.18
C PRO A 6 25.75 -28.55 63.69
N SER A 7 25.23 -29.44 62.86
CA SER A 7 25.38 -29.39 61.40
C SER A 7 24.67 -28.16 60.84
N LYS A 8 25.36 -27.33 60.07
CA LYS A 8 24.74 -26.25 59.29
C LYS A 8 23.85 -26.87 58.21
N VAL A 9 22.55 -26.93 58.46
CA VAL A 9 21.55 -27.29 57.44
C VAL A 9 21.55 -26.18 56.39
N ALA A 10 21.80 -26.54 55.14
CA ALA A 10 21.76 -25.59 54.03
C ALA A 10 20.36 -24.94 53.94
N PRO A 11 20.25 -23.62 53.71
CA PRO A 11 18.96 -22.97 53.62
C PRO A 11 18.14 -23.61 52.47
N PRO A 12 16.82 -23.76 52.63
CA PRO A 12 15.98 -24.34 51.60
C PRO A 12 16.15 -23.55 50.30
N ARG A 13 16.25 -24.25 49.17
CA ARG A 13 16.30 -23.63 47.84
C ARG A 13 15.05 -22.76 47.71
N GLN A 14 15.22 -21.45 47.92
CA GLN A 14 14.15 -20.48 47.71
C GLN A 14 13.70 -20.68 46.26
N SER A 15 12.48 -21.15 46.07
CA SER A 15 11.85 -21.25 44.76
C SER A 15 11.84 -19.83 44.20
N SER A 16 12.85 -19.50 43.39
CA SER A 16 13.07 -18.13 42.94
C SER A 16 11.80 -17.69 42.22
N ASN A 17 11.13 -16.67 42.76
CA ASN A 17 9.92 -16.13 42.16
C ASN A 17 10.22 -15.89 40.65
N PRO A 18 9.44 -16.45 39.72
CA PRO A 18 9.71 -16.34 38.29
C PRO A 18 9.87 -14.89 37.83
N LEU A 19 9.19 -13.95 38.49
CA LEU A 19 9.32 -12.51 38.25
C LEU A 19 10.70 -11.96 38.63
N ASN A 20 11.30 -12.45 39.73
CA ASN A 20 12.64 -12.05 40.14
C ASN A 20 13.70 -12.54 39.14
N ARG A 21 13.53 -13.75 38.61
CA ARG A 21 14.44 -14.30 37.59
C ARG A 21 14.39 -13.48 36.29
N LEU A 22 13.19 -13.07 35.89
CA LEU A 22 12.98 -12.21 34.72
C LEU A 22 13.58 -10.81 34.93
N LYS A 23 13.37 -10.21 36.11
CA LYS A 23 13.95 -8.92 36.49
C LYS A 23 15.49 -8.94 36.44
N MET A 24 16.12 -9.96 37.00
CA MET A 24 17.58 -10.13 36.97
C MET A 24 18.11 -10.31 35.53
N ARG A 25 17.34 -10.99 34.67
CA ARG A 25 17.67 -11.14 33.25
C ARG A 25 17.64 -9.80 32.52
N TYR A 26 16.61 -8.98 32.74
CA TYR A 26 16.52 -7.65 32.11
C TYR A 26 17.58 -6.67 32.60
N GLN A 27 17.97 -6.74 33.88
CA GLN A 27 19.02 -5.88 34.43
C GLN A 27 20.41 -6.15 33.82
N LYS A 28 20.67 -7.41 33.40
CA LYS A 28 21.92 -7.79 32.73
C LYS A 28 21.98 -7.42 31.24
N MET A 29 20.87 -6.97 30.66
CA MET A 29 20.79 -6.60 29.25
C MET A 29 21.09 -5.12 29.05
N ASP A 30 21.70 -4.80 27.91
CA ASP A 30 21.80 -3.43 27.42
C ASP A 30 20.41 -2.78 27.25
N ALA A 31 20.34 -1.44 27.36
CA ALA A 31 19.11 -0.67 27.31
C ALA A 31 18.29 -0.94 26.03
N TYR A 32 18.96 -1.00 24.87
CA TYR A 32 18.30 -1.28 23.59
C TYR A 32 17.78 -2.72 23.53
N SER A 33 18.61 -3.68 23.93
CA SER A 33 18.25 -5.11 23.93
C SER A 33 17.08 -5.40 24.87
N ARG A 34 17.05 -4.76 26.04
CA ARG A 34 15.96 -4.86 27.01
C ARG A 34 14.66 -4.30 26.42
N HIS A 35 14.71 -3.12 25.82
CA HIS A 35 13.57 -2.49 25.17
C HIS A 35 12.98 -3.41 24.07
N LYS A 36 13.82 -3.96 23.18
CA LYS A 36 13.37 -4.87 22.12
C LYS A 36 12.64 -6.10 22.66
N GLN A 37 13.15 -6.72 23.72
CA GLN A 37 12.47 -7.87 24.36
C GLN A 37 11.13 -7.48 25.00
N LEU A 38 11.07 -6.33 25.69
CA LEU A 38 9.84 -5.87 26.33
C LEU A 38 8.75 -5.55 25.30
N ILE A 39 9.10 -4.86 24.22
CA ILE A 39 8.18 -4.58 23.11
C ILE A 39 7.71 -5.87 22.44
N ASN A 40 8.63 -6.80 22.15
CA ASN A 40 8.25 -8.08 21.55
C ASN A 40 7.30 -8.88 22.45
N ASN A 41 7.61 -8.99 23.74
CA ASN A 41 6.72 -9.65 24.70
C ASN A 41 5.36 -8.96 24.77
N TYR A 42 5.33 -7.62 24.81
CA TYR A 42 4.08 -6.87 24.79
C TYR A 42 3.24 -7.16 23.53
N CYS A 43 3.86 -7.17 22.35
CA CYS A 43 3.20 -7.52 21.10
C CYS A 43 2.71 -8.97 21.05
N LEU A 44 3.39 -9.92 21.71
CA LEU A 44 3.03 -11.35 21.75
C LEU A 44 1.91 -11.66 22.75
N TYR A 45 1.92 -11.04 23.93
CA TYR A 45 0.94 -11.33 24.99
C TYR A 45 -0.39 -10.61 24.81
N TYR A 46 -0.41 -9.46 24.12
CA TYR A 46 -1.62 -8.70 23.85
C TYR A 46 -2.03 -8.87 22.38
N PRO A 47 -2.90 -9.84 22.05
CA PRO A 47 -3.39 -10.03 20.69
C PRO A 47 -4.08 -8.75 20.19
N GLY A 48 -3.77 -8.34 18.97
CA GLY A 48 -4.24 -7.07 18.39
C GLY A 48 -3.29 -5.89 18.60
N SER A 49 -2.46 -5.87 19.66
CA SER A 49 -1.54 -4.75 19.88
C SER A 49 -0.49 -4.61 18.78
N ALA A 50 -0.02 -5.72 18.20
CA ALA A 50 0.89 -5.66 17.07
C ALA A 50 0.16 -5.19 15.80
N ALA A 51 -1.06 -5.68 15.58
CA ALA A 51 -1.88 -5.30 14.44
C ALA A 51 -2.19 -3.79 14.46
N ASP A 52 -2.62 -3.24 15.59
CA ASP A 52 -2.96 -1.81 15.71
C ASP A 52 -1.74 -0.88 15.63
N LYS A 53 -0.60 -1.28 16.22
CA LYS A 53 0.63 -0.46 16.22
C LYS A 53 1.38 -0.48 14.90
N PHE A 54 1.26 -1.57 14.14
CA PHE A 54 1.93 -1.74 12.85
C PHE A 54 0.95 -1.62 11.68
N LYS A 55 -0.33 -1.28 11.92
CA LYS A 55 -1.27 -1.01 10.85
C LYS A 55 -0.80 0.22 10.09
N ARG A 56 -0.54 0.05 8.80
CA ARG A 56 -0.31 1.17 7.89
C ARG A 56 -1.61 1.95 7.75
N ASP A 57 -1.50 3.28 7.74
CA ASP A 57 -2.63 4.13 7.39
C ASP A 57 -2.83 4.06 5.86
N GLU A 58 -3.91 3.39 5.46
CA GLU A 58 -4.30 3.20 4.06
C GLU A 58 -5.27 4.29 3.58
N SER A 59 -5.67 5.25 4.44
CA SER A 59 -6.70 6.25 4.11
C SER A 59 -6.32 7.21 2.99
N LYS A 60 -5.02 7.36 2.72
CA LYS A 60 -4.48 8.25 1.69
C LYS A 60 -3.91 7.52 0.50
N ASP A 61 -4.03 6.20 0.47
CA ASP A 61 -3.52 5.41 -0.63
C ASP A 61 -4.39 5.65 -1.85
N LYS A 62 -3.79 6.19 -2.92
CA LYS A 62 -4.42 6.33 -4.23
C LYS A 62 -3.92 5.22 -5.14
N ASN A 63 -4.84 4.54 -5.80
CA ASN A 63 -4.50 3.61 -6.87
C ASN A 63 -4.42 4.34 -8.20
N ASP A 64 -3.69 3.76 -9.16
CA ASP A 64 -3.60 4.28 -10.54
C ASP A 64 -5.00 4.49 -11.14
N TYR A 65 -5.94 3.59 -10.83
CA TYR A 65 -7.33 3.70 -11.26
C TYR A 65 -8.02 4.97 -10.74
N ASP A 66 -7.83 5.32 -9.46
CA ASP A 66 -8.44 6.49 -8.85
C ASP A 66 -7.86 7.78 -9.44
N ILE A 67 -6.55 7.79 -9.65
CA ILE A 67 -5.84 8.91 -10.29
C ILE A 67 -6.36 9.14 -11.70
N ILE A 68 -6.53 8.07 -12.49
CA ILE A 68 -7.11 8.15 -13.83
C ILE A 68 -8.54 8.64 -13.75
N ARG A 69 -9.37 8.10 -12.85
CA ARG A 69 -10.77 8.51 -12.71
C ARG A 69 -10.93 9.99 -12.33
N GLU A 70 -10.06 10.52 -11.48
CA GLU A 70 -10.06 11.93 -11.07
C GLU A 70 -9.62 12.87 -12.20
N ASN A 71 -8.62 12.47 -12.99
CA ASN A 71 -7.92 13.35 -13.94
C ASN A 71 -8.25 13.08 -15.41
N HIS A 72 -9.02 12.04 -15.71
CA HIS A 72 -9.33 11.65 -17.08
C HIS A 72 -10.17 12.71 -17.79
N LYS A 73 -9.67 13.17 -18.93
CA LYS A 73 -10.39 14.04 -19.86
C LYS A 73 -10.70 13.28 -21.14
N PHE A 74 -11.93 13.42 -21.64
CA PHE A 74 -12.35 12.82 -22.91
C PHE A 74 -11.77 13.58 -24.11
N LEU A 75 -11.71 14.90 -24.04
CA LEU A 75 -11.06 15.76 -25.03
C LEU A 75 -9.87 16.43 -24.37
N TRP A 76 -8.68 16.21 -24.91
CA TRP A 76 -7.44 16.88 -24.49
C TRP A 76 -7.16 18.07 -25.41
N SER A 77 -7.13 19.29 -24.86
CA SER A 77 -6.70 20.49 -25.60
C SER A 77 -5.17 20.60 -25.67
N ALA A 78 -4.65 21.49 -26.52
CA ALA A 78 -3.22 21.74 -26.60
C ALA A 78 -2.66 22.28 -25.27
N GLU A 79 -3.43 23.11 -24.57
CA GLU A 79 -3.08 23.64 -23.25
C GLU A 79 -3.03 22.52 -22.21
N ASP A 80 -4.03 21.64 -22.20
CA ASP A 80 -4.09 20.49 -21.29
C ASP A 80 -2.92 19.52 -21.49
N MET A 81 -2.47 19.36 -22.74
CA MET A 81 -1.33 18.52 -23.08
C MET A 81 -0.02 19.07 -22.51
N SER A 82 0.12 20.39 -22.42
CA SER A 82 1.27 21.06 -21.79
C SER A 82 1.21 20.99 -20.26
N GLU A 83 0.01 21.03 -19.68
CA GLU A 83 -0.21 20.90 -18.25
C GLU A 83 0.03 19.46 -17.76
N ALA A 84 -0.29 18.46 -18.60
CA ALA A 84 -0.01 17.07 -18.31
C ALA A 84 1.47 16.76 -18.09
N GLU A 85 2.38 17.55 -18.65
CA GLU A 85 3.81 17.37 -18.42
C GLU A 85 4.26 17.87 -17.04
N LYS A 86 3.46 18.74 -16.41
CA LYS A 86 3.78 19.34 -15.10
C LYS A 86 3.44 18.44 -13.92
N SER A 87 2.41 17.59 -14.04
CA SER A 87 1.96 16.71 -12.96
C SER A 87 2.02 15.24 -13.35
N TRP A 88 2.51 14.38 -12.45
CA TRP A 88 2.60 12.94 -12.69
C TRP A 88 1.22 12.30 -12.90
N ASP A 89 0.21 12.74 -12.14
CA ASP A 89 -1.18 12.25 -12.23
C ASP A 89 -1.78 12.50 -13.62
N LEU A 90 -1.61 13.72 -14.12
CA LEU A 90 -2.10 14.11 -15.46
C LEU A 90 -1.33 13.38 -16.56
N ARG A 91 -0.02 13.17 -16.38
CA ARG A 91 0.80 12.40 -17.31
C ARG A 91 0.35 10.94 -17.40
N LEU A 92 -0.04 10.35 -16.27
CA LEU A 92 -0.62 9.01 -16.23
C LEU A 92 -1.94 8.98 -16.99
N ALA A 93 -2.85 9.91 -16.70
CA ALA A 93 -4.14 10.01 -17.40
C ALA A 93 -3.97 10.18 -18.92
N LYS A 94 -3.04 11.04 -19.36
CA LYS A 94 -2.69 11.24 -20.78
C LYS A 94 -2.19 9.95 -21.44
N LYS A 95 -1.27 9.23 -20.79
CA LYS A 95 -0.74 7.96 -21.32
C LYS A 95 -1.85 6.91 -21.51
N TYR A 96 -2.82 6.88 -20.60
CA TYR A 96 -3.99 6.02 -20.74
C TYR A 96 -4.92 6.46 -21.87
N TYR A 97 -5.14 7.76 -22.02
CA TYR A 97 -5.90 8.33 -23.14
C TYR A 97 -5.29 7.99 -24.50
N ASP A 98 -3.97 8.06 -24.64
CA ASP A 98 -3.26 7.71 -25.89
C ASP A 98 -3.35 6.21 -26.21
N LYS A 99 -3.50 5.36 -25.19
CA LYS A 99 -3.71 3.91 -25.36
C LYS A 99 -5.16 3.56 -25.72
N LEU A 100 -6.11 4.47 -25.51
CA LEU A 100 -7.52 4.19 -25.76
C LEU A 100 -7.75 3.97 -27.26
N PHE A 101 -8.46 2.90 -27.61
CA PHE A 101 -8.86 2.66 -29.00
C PHE A 101 -9.88 3.72 -29.41
N LYS A 102 -9.45 4.70 -30.19
CA LYS A 102 -10.31 5.72 -30.78
C LYS A 102 -10.88 5.14 -32.07
N GLU A 103 -12.08 4.60 -31.99
CA GLU A 103 -12.82 4.14 -33.17
C GLU A 103 -13.47 5.35 -33.83
N TYR A 104 -13.12 5.59 -35.09
CA TYR A 104 -13.75 6.61 -35.90
C TYR A 104 -14.73 5.92 -36.86
N CYS A 105 -15.92 6.49 -37.02
CA CYS A 105 -16.87 6.03 -38.01
C CYS A 105 -16.98 7.08 -39.12
N ILE A 106 -16.77 6.67 -40.36
CA ILE A 106 -17.09 7.48 -41.53
C ILE A 106 -18.51 7.11 -41.95
N ALA A 107 -19.42 8.09 -41.86
CA ALA A 107 -20.78 7.97 -42.33
C ALA A 107 -20.90 8.59 -43.73
N ASP A 108 -21.27 7.77 -44.72
CA ASP A 108 -21.69 8.25 -46.03
C ASP A 108 -23.20 8.54 -45.99
N LEU A 109 -23.52 9.81 -46.18
CA LEU A 109 -24.86 10.37 -46.16
C LEU A 109 -25.37 10.72 -47.57
N SER A 110 -24.69 10.29 -48.64
CA SER A 110 -25.07 10.64 -50.01
C SER A 110 -26.50 10.22 -50.41
N GLN A 111 -27.10 9.28 -49.68
CA GLN A 111 -28.48 8.81 -49.91
C GLN A 111 -29.38 8.98 -48.68
N TYR A 112 -29.10 9.98 -47.84
CA TYR A 112 -29.84 10.24 -46.60
C TYR A 112 -31.34 10.47 -46.85
N GLU A 113 -31.74 11.12 -47.95
CA GLU A 113 -33.14 11.35 -48.31
C GLU A 113 -33.93 10.05 -48.58
N LYS A 114 -33.22 8.98 -48.95
CA LYS A 114 -33.79 7.63 -49.12
C LYS A 114 -33.66 6.79 -47.84
N ASN A 115 -33.31 7.41 -46.72
CA ASN A 115 -33.04 6.80 -45.42
C ASN A 115 -31.97 5.70 -45.48
N ARG A 116 -31.00 5.81 -46.40
CA ARG A 116 -29.88 4.88 -46.54
C ARG A 116 -28.60 5.55 -46.06
N ILE A 117 -28.03 4.99 -44.99
CA ILE A 117 -26.78 5.46 -44.38
C ILE A 117 -25.78 4.30 -44.45
N ALA A 118 -24.60 4.54 -45.00
CA ALA A 118 -23.51 3.58 -44.96
C ALA A 118 -22.47 4.05 -43.94
N MET A 119 -22.07 3.15 -43.04
CA MET A 119 -21.09 3.44 -41.99
C MET A 119 -19.89 2.52 -42.15
N ARG A 120 -18.68 3.06 -41.94
CA ARG A 120 -17.43 2.30 -41.95
C ARG A 120 -16.59 2.67 -40.74
N TRP A 121 -16.29 1.66 -39.91
CA TRP A 121 -15.37 1.77 -38.79
C TRP A 121 -13.93 1.85 -39.28
N ARG A 122 -13.17 2.81 -38.77
CA ARG A 122 -11.79 3.13 -39.14
C ARG A 122 -10.98 3.51 -37.90
N THR A 123 -9.67 3.35 -38.02
CA THR A 123 -8.70 3.79 -37.01
C THR A 123 -8.27 5.25 -37.25
N GLU A 124 -7.73 5.92 -36.22
CA GLU A 124 -7.24 7.31 -36.32
C GLU A 124 -6.25 7.49 -37.49
N ILE A 125 -5.38 6.51 -37.68
CA ILE A 125 -4.32 6.51 -38.68
C ILE A 125 -4.92 6.48 -40.09
N GLU A 126 -5.92 5.62 -40.34
CA GLU A 126 -6.61 5.55 -41.63
C GLU A 126 -7.35 6.85 -41.95
N VAL A 127 -8.05 7.43 -40.96
CA VAL A 127 -8.77 8.69 -41.15
C VAL A 127 -7.83 9.85 -41.47
N LYS A 128 -6.69 9.96 -40.76
CA LYS A 128 -5.70 11.01 -41.03
C LYS A 128 -4.98 10.82 -42.36
N ASN A 129 -4.71 9.59 -42.77
CA ASN A 129 -4.02 9.29 -44.01
C ASN A 129 -4.93 9.37 -45.25
N GLY A 130 -6.25 9.47 -45.06
CA GLY A 130 -7.22 9.65 -46.15
C GLY A 130 -7.29 8.46 -47.12
N LYS A 131 -6.89 7.26 -46.68
CA LYS A 131 -6.84 6.03 -47.49
C LYS A 131 -7.56 4.88 -46.81
#